data_AF-A0A1V2KG63-F1
#
_entry.id   AF-A0A1V2KG63-F1
#
_cell.length_a   1.000
_cell.length_b   1.000
_cell.length_c   1.000
_cell.angle_alpha   90.00
_cell.angle_beta   90.00
_cell.angle_gamma   90.00
#
_symmetry.space_group_name_H-M   'P 1'
#
loop_
_entity.id
_entity.type
_entity.pdbx_description
1 polymer ?
#
loop_
_entity_poly.entity_id
_entity_poly.type
_entity_poly.pdbx_seq_one_letter_code
_entity_poly.pdbx_strand_id
1 'polypeptide(L)'
;MRSILRTGMTLVVILLLFLAFNLVWIGKIPAIRWDVSQQKIHTLSSPAQHLVAILEGPVDLYYFNSNNAPKKNYAVQRYSRRIEDLLKEYEKAASGRINLHLIDPAPFSEDAYKARLSGLDDSGGFLGLIGTRAGHGVRRIGSFSLDREPLLEYEISHLLYKLQHPERPVIALLSGLALGESSSRLLQELRREFDLVNLEPTVAQVPEHLRTLLVVHPQALSEQTLYGIEQFVLRGGRLMMFIDPLSEQRSNAGPANTRLDDLLAAWGVRMPADKLVADALYTPWETPGKANQVRLNLPRSSMNANDISTWNLNRVTVSSSGALSRLNKSRTTFIPLLQSSEQSVLLDASSFTDAATLDSLIEQAANQERPHVIAARIEGPSYSVFPDGIKGQPPGLQKAAQIHVVIVADTDMLTDKTNNSAPDGNALFVLNTLDNLAAPDALAAIRPRVAPQSAPTVLESMRDAAKQAYRAKASELQRRLQRTEQEWQRLSPWTTSLGTQAVDTTTRLQALNKERLRLPMELHALEREAYAQVRRLEMALELVVTFALPLTLCLIAWIVFLGHRRRLHAARMIR
;
A
#
# COMPACT_ATOMS: atom_id res chain seq x y z
N MET A 1 63.44 -36.50 14.89
CA MET A 1 63.38 -35.27 14.05
C MET A 1 62.81 -35.51 12.63
N ARG A 2 63.15 -36.61 11.93
CA ARG A 2 62.64 -36.88 10.56
C ARG A 2 61.11 -37.08 10.43
N SER A 3 60.40 -37.53 11.47
CA SER A 3 58.93 -37.70 11.40
C SER A 3 58.16 -36.39 11.52
N ILE A 4 58.67 -35.40 12.28
CA ILE A 4 58.02 -34.08 12.49
C ILE A 4 58.06 -33.26 11.19
N LEU A 5 59.20 -33.30 10.47
CA LEU A 5 59.35 -32.69 9.15
C LEU A 5 58.44 -33.34 8.09
N ARG A 6 58.29 -34.67 8.10
CA ARG A 6 57.36 -35.36 7.20
C ARG A 6 55.90 -35.01 7.49
N THR A 7 55.49 -34.95 8.76
CA THR A 7 54.13 -34.53 9.14
C THR A 7 53.86 -33.08 8.79
N GLY A 8 54.84 -32.19 8.94
CA GLY A 8 54.73 -30.78 8.53
C GLY A 8 54.57 -30.64 7.02
N MET A 9 55.37 -31.37 6.24
CA MET A 9 55.28 -31.36 4.78
C MET A 9 53.94 -31.92 4.27
N THR A 10 53.41 -33.00 4.85
CA THR A 10 52.08 -33.50 4.51
C THR A 10 50.98 -32.51 4.86
N LEU A 11 51.08 -31.79 5.99
CA LEU A 11 50.10 -30.76 6.37
C LEU A 11 50.12 -29.59 5.39
N VAL A 12 51.31 -29.15 4.95
CA VAL A 12 51.45 -28.09 3.95
C VAL A 12 50.87 -28.52 2.60
N VAL A 13 51.13 -29.75 2.16
CA VAL A 13 50.58 -30.28 0.90
C VAL A 13 49.06 -30.41 0.96
N ILE A 14 48.50 -30.89 2.08
CA ILE A 14 47.05 -30.97 2.30
C ILE A 14 46.43 -29.57 2.32
N LEU A 15 47.08 -28.59 2.97
CA LEU A 15 46.62 -27.20 3.01
C LEU A 15 46.60 -26.60 1.61
N LEU A 16 47.65 -26.81 0.81
CA LEU A 16 47.74 -26.33 -0.57
C LEU A 16 46.70 -26.98 -1.47
N LEU A 17 46.47 -28.30 -1.33
CA LEU A 17 45.42 -29.00 -2.05
C LEU A 17 44.03 -28.53 -1.65
N PHE A 18 43.80 -28.27 -0.35
CA PHE A 18 42.55 -27.70 0.14
C PHE A 18 42.32 -26.29 -0.43
N LEU A 19 43.36 -25.44 -0.44
CA LEU A 19 43.28 -24.09 -0.99
C LEU A 19 42.99 -24.11 -2.49
N ALA A 20 43.70 -24.97 -3.25
CA ALA A 20 43.50 -25.14 -4.68
C ALA A 20 42.10 -25.70 -5.00
N PHE A 21 41.62 -26.68 -4.22
CA PHE A 21 40.27 -27.21 -4.34
C PHE A 21 39.24 -26.11 -4.08
N ASN A 22 39.40 -25.33 -3.01
CA ASN A 22 38.49 -24.22 -2.69
C ASN A 22 38.48 -23.17 -3.81
N LEU A 23 39.65 -22.77 -4.32
CA LEU A 23 39.77 -21.77 -5.38
C LEU A 23 39.07 -22.18 -6.68
N VAL A 24 39.16 -23.47 -7.05
CA VAL A 24 38.57 -24.00 -8.30
C VAL A 24 37.08 -24.31 -8.15
N TRP A 25 36.67 -24.86 -7.01
CA TRP A 25 35.30 -25.33 -6.82
C TRP A 25 34.34 -24.26 -6.32
N ILE A 26 34.81 -23.22 -5.61
CA ILE A 26 33.91 -22.20 -5.05
C ILE A 26 33.19 -21.39 -6.13
N GLY A 27 33.80 -21.24 -7.31
CA GLY A 27 33.16 -20.60 -8.47
C GLY A 27 32.27 -21.54 -9.31
N LYS A 28 32.34 -22.86 -9.09
CA LYS A 28 31.56 -23.88 -9.83
C LYS A 28 30.41 -24.48 -9.05
N ILE A 29 30.39 -24.31 -7.73
CA ILE A 29 29.22 -24.65 -6.92
C ILE A 29 28.11 -23.70 -7.34
N PRO A 30 26.95 -24.20 -7.84
CA PRO A 30 25.81 -23.33 -8.09
C PRO A 30 25.53 -22.58 -6.79
N ALA A 31 25.37 -21.25 -6.86
CA ALA A 31 24.95 -20.46 -5.72
C ALA A 31 23.52 -20.88 -5.33
N ILE A 32 23.42 -22.02 -4.65
CA ILE A 32 22.21 -22.51 -4.00
C ILE A 32 22.02 -21.58 -2.82
N ARG A 33 21.41 -20.42 -3.11
CA ARG A 33 20.82 -19.55 -2.11
C ARG A 33 19.55 -20.26 -1.65
N TRP A 34 19.68 -21.09 -0.62
CA TRP A 34 18.50 -21.52 0.12
C TRP A 34 17.93 -20.28 0.79
N ASP A 35 16.82 -19.82 0.25
CA ASP A 35 16.03 -18.80 0.91
C ASP A 35 15.31 -19.45 2.11
N VAL A 36 15.95 -19.36 3.27
CA VAL A 36 15.43 -19.85 4.56
C VAL A 36 14.44 -18.84 5.16
N SER A 37 14.12 -17.73 4.46
CA SER A 37 13.05 -16.84 4.92
C SER A 37 11.72 -17.60 4.85
N GLN A 38 10.87 -17.41 5.87
CA GLN A 38 9.57 -18.10 5.96
C GLN A 38 8.68 -17.89 4.74
N GLN A 39 8.91 -16.83 3.95
CA GLN A 39 8.07 -16.47 2.81
C GLN A 39 8.80 -16.46 1.46
N LYS A 40 10.04 -16.97 1.42
CA LYS A 40 10.89 -16.95 0.23
C LYS A 40 10.97 -15.58 -0.45
N ILE A 41 11.11 -14.51 0.34
CA ILE A 41 11.06 -13.11 -0.12
C ILE A 41 12.22 -12.72 -1.05
N HIS A 42 13.25 -13.56 -1.15
CA HIS A 42 14.40 -13.41 -2.03
C HIS A 42 14.32 -14.28 -3.29
N THR A 43 13.17 -14.93 -3.53
CA THR A 43 12.90 -15.66 -4.77
C THR A 43 11.65 -15.13 -5.45
N LEU A 44 11.62 -15.26 -6.77
CA LEU A 44 10.49 -14.85 -7.61
C LEU A 44 9.27 -15.74 -7.33
N SER A 45 8.07 -15.17 -7.24
CA SER A 45 6.84 -15.98 -7.10
C SER A 45 6.60 -16.88 -8.31
N SER A 46 5.83 -17.97 -8.12
CA SER A 46 5.43 -18.82 -9.25
C SER A 46 4.70 -18.03 -10.36
N PRO A 47 3.72 -17.16 -10.07
CA PRO A 47 3.09 -16.35 -11.12
C PRO A 47 4.08 -15.44 -11.86
N ALA A 48 5.02 -14.80 -11.17
CA ALA A 48 6.03 -13.96 -11.82
C ALA A 48 7.04 -14.79 -12.64
N GLN A 49 7.43 -15.98 -12.20
CA GLN A 49 8.24 -16.92 -12.99
C GLN A 49 7.52 -17.32 -14.28
N HIS A 50 6.21 -17.62 -14.22
CA HIS A 50 5.43 -17.93 -15.40
C HIS A 50 5.34 -16.75 -16.37
N LEU A 51 5.12 -15.52 -15.87
CA LEU A 51 5.08 -14.30 -16.68
C LEU A 51 6.40 -14.09 -17.45
N VAL A 52 7.53 -14.33 -16.79
CA VAL A 52 8.86 -14.21 -17.40
C VAL A 52 9.15 -15.36 -18.37
N ALA A 53 8.65 -16.56 -18.11
CA ALA A 53 8.84 -17.72 -18.99
C ALA A 53 8.12 -17.58 -20.34
N ILE A 54 7.03 -16.80 -20.39
CA ILE A 54 6.24 -16.56 -21.61
C ILE A 54 6.68 -15.32 -22.39
N LEU A 55 7.79 -14.66 -22.02
CA LEU A 55 8.32 -13.50 -22.74
C LEU A 55 8.53 -13.83 -24.22
N GLU A 56 7.89 -13.09 -25.11
CA GLU A 56 7.93 -13.33 -26.57
C GLU A 56 9.25 -12.89 -27.23
N GLY A 57 10.02 -12.01 -26.59
CA GLY A 57 11.27 -11.48 -27.14
C GLY A 57 12.19 -10.88 -26.08
N PRO A 58 13.41 -10.48 -26.47
CA PRO A 58 14.38 -9.89 -25.56
C PRO A 58 13.92 -8.51 -25.07
N VAL A 59 14.13 -8.24 -23.79
CA VAL A 59 13.83 -6.97 -23.11
C VAL A 59 15.08 -6.48 -22.40
N ASP A 60 15.44 -5.23 -22.61
CA ASP A 60 16.53 -4.58 -21.90
C ASP A 60 15.97 -3.80 -20.70
N LEU A 61 16.52 -4.06 -19.52
CA LEU A 61 16.15 -3.41 -18.27
C LEU A 61 17.34 -2.59 -17.77
N TYR A 62 17.17 -1.27 -17.68
CA TYR A 62 18.17 -0.33 -17.16
C TYR A 62 17.75 0.10 -15.75
N TYR A 63 18.44 -0.43 -14.75
CA TYR A 63 18.24 -0.06 -13.35
C TYR A 63 19.23 1.02 -12.94
N PHE A 64 18.69 2.20 -12.61
CA PHE A 64 19.49 3.35 -12.18
C PHE A 64 19.44 3.47 -10.66
N ASN A 65 20.59 3.36 -10.01
CA ASN A 65 20.71 3.45 -8.57
C ASN A 65 21.95 4.26 -8.18
N SER A 66 21.75 5.52 -7.77
CA SER A 66 22.81 6.37 -7.24
C SER A 66 23.23 5.91 -5.84
N ASN A 67 24.28 5.10 -5.70
CA ASN A 67 24.62 4.48 -4.42
C ASN A 67 25.08 5.50 -3.36
N ASN A 68 25.79 6.55 -3.79
CA ASN A 68 26.44 7.54 -2.91
C ASN A 68 25.63 8.86 -2.77
N ALA A 69 24.32 8.83 -3.00
CA ALA A 69 23.50 10.04 -2.87
C ALA A 69 23.43 10.50 -1.40
N PRO A 70 23.68 11.80 -1.10
CA PRO A 70 23.76 12.31 0.27
C PRO A 70 22.44 12.20 1.06
N LYS A 71 21.31 12.04 0.36
CA LYS A 71 19.98 11.89 0.96
C LYS A 71 19.58 10.43 1.22
N LYS A 72 20.38 9.42 0.81
CA LYS A 72 20.04 8.01 1.02
C LYS A 72 20.37 7.55 2.43
N ASN A 73 19.33 7.26 3.21
CA ASN A 73 19.48 6.61 4.50
C ASN A 73 19.77 5.11 4.36
N TYR A 74 20.17 4.46 5.46
CA TYR A 74 20.48 3.02 5.48
C TYR A 74 19.31 2.15 5.01
N ALA A 75 18.07 2.52 5.34
CA ALA A 75 16.88 1.78 4.93
C ALA A 75 16.70 1.76 3.40
N VAL A 76 16.85 2.92 2.74
CA VAL A 76 16.78 3.05 1.28
C VAL A 76 17.94 2.32 0.62
N GLN A 77 19.15 2.32 1.19
CA GLN A 77 20.28 1.54 0.67
C GLN A 77 19.99 0.04 0.71
N ARG A 78 19.46 -0.48 1.83
CA ARG A 78 19.06 -1.88 1.94
C ARG A 78 17.96 -2.23 0.93
N TYR A 79 16.98 -1.36 0.77
CA TYR A 79 15.92 -1.52 -0.21
C TYR A 79 16.44 -1.51 -1.66
N SER A 80 17.38 -0.62 -1.99
CA SER A 80 18.01 -0.56 -3.32
C SER A 80 18.74 -1.86 -3.67
N ARG A 81 19.41 -2.49 -2.69
CA ARG A 81 20.01 -3.82 -2.86
C ARG A 81 18.96 -4.91 -3.06
N ARG A 82 17.84 -4.85 -2.33
CA ARG A 82 16.72 -5.78 -2.50
C ARG A 82 16.13 -5.70 -3.92
N ILE A 83 15.97 -4.49 -4.46
CA ILE A 83 15.52 -4.28 -5.84
C ILE A 83 16.50 -4.91 -6.83
N GLU A 84 17.80 -4.66 -6.66
CA GLU A 84 18.85 -5.24 -7.50
C GLU A 84 18.85 -6.78 -7.46
N ASP A 85 18.79 -7.37 -6.26
CA ASP A 85 18.71 -8.82 -6.08
C ASP A 85 17.46 -9.39 -6.77
N LEU A 86 16.31 -8.73 -6.65
CA LEU A 86 15.07 -9.17 -7.30
C LEU A 86 15.18 -9.10 -8.82
N LEU A 87 15.71 -8.00 -9.38
CA LEU A 87 15.90 -7.85 -10.83
C LEU A 87 16.85 -8.92 -11.40
N LYS A 88 17.89 -9.30 -10.65
CA LYS A 88 18.77 -10.41 -11.03
C LYS A 88 18.04 -11.75 -11.05
N GLU A 89 17.08 -11.98 -10.17
CA GLU A 89 16.23 -13.18 -10.22
C GLU A 89 15.29 -13.15 -11.43
N TYR A 90 14.77 -11.99 -11.84
CA TYR A 90 14.03 -11.84 -13.11
C TYR A 90 14.91 -12.20 -14.32
N GLU A 91 16.11 -11.64 -14.41
CA GLU A 91 17.07 -11.93 -15.49
C GLU A 91 17.39 -13.43 -15.57
N LYS A 92 17.69 -14.04 -14.43
CA LYS A 92 17.98 -15.48 -14.32
C LYS A 92 16.77 -16.34 -14.74
N ALA A 93 15.55 -15.98 -14.34
CA ALA A 93 14.34 -16.70 -14.72
C ALA A 93 14.02 -16.56 -16.21
N ALA A 94 14.42 -15.46 -16.85
CA ALA A 94 14.14 -15.16 -18.25
C ALA A 94 14.96 -15.98 -19.25
N SER A 95 15.93 -16.78 -18.80
CA SER A 95 16.74 -17.64 -19.67
C SER A 95 17.35 -16.89 -20.88
N GLY A 96 17.86 -15.67 -20.66
CA GLY A 96 18.46 -14.83 -21.69
C GLY A 96 17.50 -13.91 -22.45
N ARG A 97 16.22 -13.83 -22.06
CA ARG A 97 15.24 -12.89 -22.63
C ARG A 97 15.17 -11.54 -21.91
N ILE A 98 15.82 -11.41 -20.76
CA ILE A 98 15.99 -10.14 -20.07
C ILE A 98 17.48 -9.85 -20.02
N ASN A 99 17.88 -8.66 -20.45
CA ASN A 99 19.23 -8.13 -20.29
C ASN A 99 19.21 -7.05 -19.21
N LEU A 100 19.82 -7.30 -18.06
CA LEU A 100 19.83 -6.34 -16.96
C LEU A 100 21.09 -5.47 -16.99
N HIS A 101 20.91 -4.16 -17.09
CA HIS A 101 21.95 -3.15 -16.99
C HIS A 101 21.85 -2.42 -15.65
N LEU A 102 22.88 -2.59 -14.82
CA LEU A 102 23.00 -1.90 -13.53
C LEU A 102 23.82 -0.62 -13.73
N ILE A 103 23.21 0.53 -13.48
CA ILE A 103 23.82 1.85 -13.72
C ILE A 103 23.86 2.63 -12.41
N ASP A 104 25.06 3.04 -12.01
CA ASP A 104 25.29 3.99 -10.91
C ASP A 104 25.64 5.36 -11.51
N PRO A 105 24.63 6.21 -11.80
CA PRO A 105 24.86 7.46 -12.50
C PRO A 105 25.58 8.46 -11.59
N ALA A 106 26.83 8.80 -11.93
CA ALA A 106 27.56 9.86 -11.26
C ALA A 106 26.89 11.23 -11.49
N PRO A 107 26.94 12.17 -10.52
CA PRO A 107 26.41 13.52 -10.71
C PRO A 107 26.96 14.18 -11.98
N PHE A 108 26.08 14.79 -12.78
CA PHE A 108 26.41 15.47 -14.05
C PHE A 108 27.04 14.57 -15.13
N SER A 109 26.91 13.24 -15.02
CA SER A 109 27.32 12.30 -16.07
C SER A 109 26.31 12.21 -17.22
N GLU A 110 26.75 11.60 -18.34
CA GLU A 110 25.86 11.26 -19.46
C GLU A 110 24.72 10.33 -19.01
N ASP A 111 25.00 9.35 -18.14
CA ASP A 111 23.99 8.43 -17.62
C ASP A 111 22.95 9.16 -16.75
N ALA A 112 23.39 10.11 -15.92
CA ALA A 112 22.49 10.97 -15.16
C ALA A 112 21.62 11.85 -16.08
N TYR A 113 22.18 12.34 -17.19
CA TYR A 113 21.42 13.10 -18.18
C TYR A 113 20.37 12.22 -18.89
N LYS A 114 20.75 11.01 -19.33
CA LYS A 114 19.84 10.03 -19.96
C LYS A 114 18.71 9.62 -19.01
N ALA A 115 19.03 9.38 -17.74
CA ALA A 115 18.05 9.05 -16.70
C ALA A 115 16.99 10.15 -16.56
N ARG A 116 17.40 11.42 -16.50
CA ARG A 116 16.49 12.58 -16.43
C ARG A 116 15.64 12.73 -17.68
N LEU A 117 16.26 12.61 -18.86
CA LEU A 117 15.54 12.72 -20.13
C LEU A 117 14.48 11.64 -20.27
N SER A 118 14.74 10.46 -19.70
CA SER A 118 13.80 9.35 -19.63
C SER A 118 12.76 9.49 -18.50
N GLY A 119 12.81 10.60 -17.75
CA GLY A 119 11.84 11.00 -16.73
C GLY A 119 12.08 10.42 -15.34
N LEU A 120 13.22 9.79 -15.06
CA LEU A 120 13.51 9.31 -13.69
C LEU A 120 13.64 10.47 -12.71
N ASP A 121 13.14 10.28 -11.50
CA ASP A 121 13.24 11.26 -10.42
C ASP A 121 14.64 11.24 -9.80
N ASP A 122 15.23 12.43 -9.62
CA ASP A 122 16.55 12.62 -9.02
C ASP A 122 16.52 13.37 -7.68
N SER A 123 15.33 13.68 -7.15
CA SER A 123 15.13 14.46 -5.92
C SER A 123 15.88 13.90 -4.69
N GLY A 124 15.98 12.57 -4.62
CA GLY A 124 16.70 11.80 -3.59
C GLY A 124 17.96 11.08 -4.11
N GLY A 125 18.37 11.37 -5.35
CA GLY A 125 19.25 10.50 -6.16
C GLY A 125 18.44 9.46 -6.93
N PHE A 126 18.98 8.98 -8.05
CA PHE A 126 18.25 8.04 -8.91
C PHE A 126 18.03 6.70 -8.18
N LEU A 127 16.80 6.23 -8.27
CA LEU A 127 16.38 4.89 -7.86
C LEU A 127 15.19 4.48 -8.73
N GLY A 128 15.44 4.07 -9.97
CA GLY A 128 14.37 3.83 -10.94
C GLY A 128 14.72 2.74 -11.94
N LEU A 129 13.73 2.31 -12.71
CA LEU A 129 13.86 1.25 -13.71
C LEU A 129 13.31 1.73 -15.05
N ILE A 130 14.05 1.51 -16.12
CA ILE A 130 13.60 1.72 -17.49
C ILE A 130 13.63 0.38 -18.20
N GLY A 131 12.56 0.02 -18.88
CA GLY A 131 12.52 -1.15 -19.74
C GLY A 131 12.26 -0.77 -21.19
N THR A 132 12.95 -1.46 -22.09
CA THR A 132 12.82 -1.26 -23.53
C THR A 132 12.73 -2.59 -24.26
N ARG A 133 11.98 -2.62 -25.35
CA ARG A 133 11.90 -3.77 -26.26
C ARG A 133 12.01 -3.25 -27.69
N ALA A 134 12.78 -3.94 -28.52
CA ALA A 134 12.94 -3.55 -29.93
C ALA A 134 11.58 -3.46 -30.64
N GLY A 135 11.33 -2.35 -31.34
CA GLY A 135 10.05 -2.13 -32.04
C GLY A 135 8.89 -1.70 -31.15
N HIS A 136 9.08 -1.59 -29.84
CA HIS A 136 8.06 -1.14 -28.90
C HIS A 136 8.53 0.11 -28.14
N GLY A 137 7.57 0.79 -27.49
CA GLY A 137 7.85 1.98 -26.69
C GLY A 137 8.66 1.67 -25.41
N VAL A 138 9.08 2.74 -24.74
CA VAL A 138 9.77 2.67 -23.45
C VAL A 138 8.76 2.63 -22.31
N ARG A 139 8.99 1.81 -21.29
CA ARG A 139 8.24 1.83 -20.03
C ARG A 139 9.19 2.11 -18.87
N ARG A 140 8.67 2.78 -17.83
CA ARG A 140 9.51 3.24 -16.71
C ARG A 140 8.80 3.14 -15.37
N ILE A 141 9.60 2.90 -14.34
CA ILE A 141 9.29 3.17 -12.93
C ILE A 141 10.15 4.38 -12.56
N GLY A 142 9.52 5.55 -12.46
CA GLY A 142 10.21 6.83 -12.29
C GLY A 142 11.01 6.93 -11.00
N SER A 143 10.53 6.28 -9.94
CA SER A 143 11.20 6.16 -8.65
C SER A 143 10.65 4.97 -7.88
N PHE A 144 11.50 4.13 -7.32
CA PHE A 144 11.11 3.17 -6.30
C PHE A 144 11.09 3.85 -4.95
N SER A 145 10.10 3.52 -4.13
CA SER A 145 9.98 4.05 -2.78
C SER A 145 9.71 2.94 -1.79
N LEU A 146 10.18 3.14 -0.55
CA LEU A 146 10.13 2.15 0.51
C LEU A 146 8.70 1.82 0.95
N ASP A 147 7.79 2.81 0.90
CA ASP A 147 6.37 2.63 1.21
C ASP A 147 5.63 1.68 0.25
N ARG A 148 6.25 1.36 -0.90
CA ARG A 148 5.73 0.43 -1.92
C ARG A 148 6.52 -0.86 -2.01
N GLU A 149 7.43 -1.12 -1.07
CA GLU A 149 8.18 -2.37 -1.00
C GLU A 149 7.30 -3.64 -1.09
N PRO A 150 6.08 -3.69 -0.49
CA PRO A 150 5.19 -4.85 -0.66
C PRO A 150 4.76 -5.12 -2.11
N LEU A 151 4.68 -4.07 -2.94
CA LEU A 151 4.22 -4.12 -4.32
C LEU A 151 5.37 -4.28 -5.33
N LEU A 152 6.62 -4.33 -4.89
CA LEU A 152 7.79 -4.28 -5.77
C LEU A 152 7.78 -5.31 -6.91
N GLU A 153 7.43 -6.57 -6.61
CA GLU A 153 7.35 -7.63 -7.63
C GLU A 153 6.22 -7.36 -8.63
N TYR A 154 5.09 -6.82 -8.17
CA TYR A 154 4.01 -6.40 -9.04
C TYR A 154 4.46 -5.25 -9.95
N GLU A 155 5.12 -4.22 -9.41
CA GLU A 155 5.59 -3.06 -10.20
C GLU A 155 6.49 -3.48 -11.36
N ILE A 156 7.46 -4.36 -11.11
CA ILE A 156 8.39 -4.87 -12.12
C ILE A 156 7.66 -5.75 -13.14
N SER A 157 6.80 -6.66 -12.67
CA SER A 157 6.03 -7.55 -13.54
C SER A 157 5.06 -6.80 -14.44
N HIS A 158 4.41 -5.77 -13.89
CA HIS A 158 3.50 -4.91 -14.62
C HIS A 158 4.24 -4.11 -15.70
N LEU A 159 5.44 -3.59 -15.40
CA LEU A 159 6.30 -2.95 -16.40
C LEU A 159 6.65 -3.91 -17.55
N LEU A 160 7.06 -5.15 -17.22
CA LEU A 160 7.36 -6.19 -18.23
C LEU A 160 6.13 -6.58 -19.05
N TYR A 161 4.96 -6.64 -18.43
CA TYR A 161 3.72 -6.95 -19.11
C TYR A 161 3.34 -5.85 -20.11
N LYS A 162 3.37 -4.57 -19.70
CA LYS A 162 3.04 -3.40 -20.54
C LYS A 162 4.06 -3.16 -21.67
N LEU A 163 5.27 -3.70 -21.58
CA LEU A 163 6.25 -3.71 -22.68
C LEU A 163 5.88 -4.72 -23.78
N GLN A 164 5.23 -5.81 -23.40
CA GLN A 164 4.80 -6.85 -24.34
C GLN A 164 3.44 -6.54 -24.96
N HIS A 165 2.55 -5.95 -24.16
CA HIS A 165 1.15 -5.66 -24.50
C HIS A 165 0.93 -4.14 -24.49
N PRO A 166 1.31 -3.42 -25.56
CA PRO A 166 1.14 -1.98 -25.65
C PRO A 166 -0.32 -1.55 -25.84
N GLU A 167 -1.21 -2.47 -26.21
CA GLU A 167 -2.63 -2.22 -26.42
C GLU A 167 -3.35 -1.81 -25.13
N ARG A 168 -4.39 -0.98 -25.29
CA ARG A 168 -5.18 -0.48 -24.17
C ARG A 168 -6.22 -1.52 -23.78
N PRO A 169 -6.40 -1.79 -22.48
CA PRO A 169 -7.48 -2.66 -22.02
C PRO A 169 -8.84 -2.07 -22.37
N VAL A 170 -9.79 -2.92 -22.74
CA VAL A 170 -11.18 -2.51 -22.99
C VAL A 170 -11.97 -2.53 -21.68
N ILE A 171 -12.66 -1.42 -21.37
CA ILE A 171 -13.47 -1.28 -20.16
C ILE A 171 -14.88 -0.85 -20.54
N ALA A 172 -15.87 -1.60 -20.06
CA ALA A 172 -17.27 -1.23 -20.20
C ALA A 172 -17.64 -0.19 -19.13
N LEU A 173 -18.27 0.93 -19.51
CA LEU A 173 -18.78 1.94 -18.60
C LEU A 173 -20.31 1.94 -18.60
N LEU A 174 -20.90 1.73 -17.44
CA LEU A 174 -22.34 1.79 -17.22
C LEU A 174 -22.63 2.80 -16.11
N SER A 175 -23.35 3.88 -16.44
CA SER A 175 -23.62 4.95 -15.48
C SER A 175 -25.11 5.17 -15.27
N GLY A 176 -25.54 5.18 -14.01
CA GLY A 176 -26.88 5.61 -13.60
C GLY A 176 -27.02 7.13 -13.46
N LEU A 177 -25.92 7.88 -13.57
CA LEU A 177 -25.90 9.34 -13.57
C LEU A 177 -25.30 9.88 -14.87
N ALA A 178 -25.68 11.09 -15.27
CA ALA A 178 -25.03 11.77 -16.38
C ALA A 178 -23.59 12.16 -15.98
N LEU A 179 -22.61 11.39 -16.44
CA LEU A 179 -21.19 11.75 -16.36
C LEU A 179 -20.92 12.84 -17.40
N GLY A 180 -21.30 14.07 -17.07
CA GLY A 180 -21.18 15.25 -17.93
C GLY A 180 -19.84 15.96 -17.78
N GLU A 181 -19.86 17.29 -17.91
CA GLU A 181 -18.67 18.14 -17.73
C GLU A 181 -18.03 18.01 -16.34
N SER A 182 -18.80 17.59 -15.32
CA SER A 182 -18.34 17.44 -13.94
C SER A 182 -17.29 16.35 -13.72
N SER A 183 -17.14 15.39 -14.64
CA SER A 183 -16.14 14.30 -14.58
C SER A 183 -15.24 14.27 -15.81
N SER A 184 -15.15 15.39 -16.53
CA SER A 184 -14.50 15.47 -17.83
C SER A 184 -13.01 15.13 -17.79
N ARG A 185 -12.29 15.59 -16.76
CA ARG A 185 -10.86 15.33 -16.61
C ARG A 185 -10.59 13.85 -16.35
N LEU A 186 -11.33 13.24 -15.42
CA LEU A 186 -11.15 11.82 -15.13
C LEU A 186 -11.48 10.95 -16.35
N LEU A 187 -12.59 11.24 -17.05
CA LEU A 187 -12.94 10.52 -18.28
C LEU A 187 -11.87 10.68 -19.36
N GLN A 188 -11.22 11.83 -19.45
CA GLN A 188 -10.12 12.04 -20.39
C GLN A 188 -8.90 11.18 -20.03
N GLU A 189 -8.51 11.10 -18.76
CA GLU A 189 -7.42 10.21 -18.33
C GLU A 189 -7.77 8.73 -18.55
N LEU A 190 -9.02 8.33 -18.23
CA LEU A 190 -9.48 6.97 -18.51
C LEU A 190 -9.43 6.63 -20.00
N ARG A 191 -9.81 7.55 -20.89
CA ARG A 191 -9.73 7.36 -22.35
C ARG A 191 -8.31 7.36 -22.90
N ARG A 192 -7.34 7.88 -22.16
CA ARG A 192 -5.91 7.79 -22.52
C ARG A 192 -5.37 6.40 -22.24
N GLU A 193 -5.71 5.85 -21.07
CA GLU A 193 -5.19 4.56 -20.60
C GLU A 193 -6.01 3.34 -21.07
N PHE A 194 -7.31 3.52 -21.35
CA PHE A 194 -8.24 2.44 -21.68
C PHE A 194 -9.09 2.72 -22.92
N ASP A 195 -9.54 1.65 -23.57
CA ASP A 195 -10.57 1.71 -24.60
C ASP A 195 -11.96 1.60 -23.94
N LEU A 196 -12.60 2.75 -23.70
CA LEU A 196 -13.90 2.81 -23.00
C LEU A 196 -15.06 2.51 -23.95
N VAL A 197 -15.91 1.56 -23.56
CA VAL A 197 -17.16 1.22 -24.23
C VAL A 197 -18.33 1.63 -23.35
N ASN A 198 -19.07 2.67 -23.74
CA ASN A 198 -20.24 3.12 -23.00
C ASN A 198 -21.42 2.17 -23.25
N LEU A 199 -22.04 1.70 -22.18
CA LEU A 199 -23.27 0.92 -22.21
C LEU A 199 -24.46 1.79 -21.83
N GLU A 200 -25.59 1.57 -22.49
CA GLU A 200 -26.85 2.23 -22.16
C GLU A 200 -27.32 1.85 -20.74
N PRO A 201 -27.90 2.76 -19.94
CA PRO A 201 -28.41 2.46 -18.60
C PRO A 201 -29.49 1.36 -18.57
N THR A 202 -30.17 1.15 -19.70
CA THR A 202 -31.22 0.14 -19.91
C THR A 202 -30.70 -1.18 -20.49
N VAL A 203 -29.38 -1.35 -20.59
CA VAL A 203 -28.77 -2.56 -21.15
C VAL A 203 -29.24 -3.80 -20.37
N ALA A 204 -29.75 -4.79 -21.12
CA ALA A 204 -30.26 -6.03 -20.54
C ALA A 204 -29.14 -6.97 -20.07
N GLN A 205 -28.04 -7.02 -20.83
CA GLN A 205 -26.91 -7.92 -20.60
C GLN A 205 -25.61 -7.27 -21.04
N VAL A 206 -24.54 -7.46 -20.26
CA VAL A 206 -23.21 -6.98 -20.61
C VAL A 206 -22.61 -7.92 -21.68
N PRO A 207 -22.15 -7.41 -22.84
CA PRO A 207 -21.60 -8.22 -23.92
C PRO A 207 -20.49 -9.19 -23.48
N GLU A 208 -20.40 -10.35 -24.14
CA GLU A 208 -19.55 -11.42 -23.63
C GLU A 208 -18.05 -11.19 -23.71
N HIS A 209 -17.61 -10.42 -24.72
CA HIS A 209 -16.22 -10.07 -24.92
C HIS A 209 -15.68 -9.08 -23.87
N LEU A 210 -16.57 -8.40 -23.14
CA LEU A 210 -16.19 -7.44 -22.10
C LEU A 210 -15.88 -8.20 -20.81
N ARG A 211 -14.68 -7.98 -20.27
CA ARG A 211 -14.20 -8.65 -19.04
C ARG A 211 -14.21 -7.74 -17.82
N THR A 212 -14.19 -6.42 -18.02
CA THR A 212 -14.12 -5.41 -16.95
C THR A 212 -15.24 -4.42 -17.11
N LEU A 213 -15.98 -4.16 -16.02
CA LEU A 213 -17.12 -3.26 -15.96
C LEU A 213 -16.92 -2.22 -14.86
N LEU A 214 -17.06 -0.95 -15.23
CA LEU A 214 -17.16 0.19 -14.33
C LEU A 214 -18.64 0.59 -14.22
N VAL A 215 -19.21 0.48 -13.03
CA VAL A 215 -20.59 0.89 -12.74
C VAL A 215 -20.61 2.10 -11.84
N VAL A 216 -21.28 3.17 -12.26
CA VAL A 216 -21.42 4.39 -11.46
C VAL A 216 -22.87 4.58 -11.05
N HIS A 217 -23.11 4.72 -9.75
CA HIS A 217 -24.42 4.97 -9.15
C HIS A 217 -25.52 3.96 -9.59
N PRO A 218 -25.36 2.67 -9.26
CA PRO A 218 -26.30 1.62 -9.68
C PRO A 218 -27.72 1.74 -9.09
N GLN A 219 -27.92 2.55 -8.05
CA GLN A 219 -29.24 2.75 -7.43
C GLN A 219 -30.28 3.34 -8.39
N ALA A 220 -29.83 4.09 -9.40
CA ALA A 220 -30.69 4.66 -10.44
C ALA A 220 -30.97 3.69 -11.61
N LEU A 221 -30.37 2.50 -11.61
CA LEU A 221 -30.53 1.51 -12.67
C LEU A 221 -31.75 0.61 -12.45
N SER A 222 -32.31 0.12 -13.55
CA SER A 222 -33.45 -0.81 -13.52
C SER A 222 -33.06 -2.16 -12.90
N GLU A 223 -34.04 -2.89 -12.35
CA GLU A 223 -33.83 -4.27 -11.87
C GLU A 223 -33.27 -5.19 -12.97
N GLN A 224 -33.68 -4.96 -14.23
CA GLN A 224 -33.14 -5.69 -15.38
C GLN A 224 -31.65 -5.44 -15.60
N THR A 225 -31.21 -4.20 -15.45
CA THR A 225 -29.78 -3.84 -15.55
C THR A 225 -28.99 -4.41 -14.38
N LEU A 226 -29.53 -4.38 -13.15
CA LEU A 226 -28.90 -4.98 -11.97
C LEU A 226 -28.73 -6.50 -12.13
N TYR A 227 -29.72 -7.18 -12.71
CA TYR A 227 -29.59 -8.60 -13.08
C TYR A 227 -28.45 -8.80 -14.08
N GLY A 228 -28.35 -7.98 -15.13
CA GLY A 228 -27.25 -8.03 -16.09
C GLY A 228 -25.86 -7.84 -15.43
N ILE A 229 -25.74 -6.94 -14.46
CA ILE A 229 -24.51 -6.71 -13.68
C ILE A 229 -24.18 -7.94 -12.83
N GLU A 230 -25.17 -8.51 -12.14
CA GLU A 230 -24.95 -9.74 -11.36
C GLU A 230 -24.45 -10.88 -12.24
N GLN A 231 -25.13 -11.14 -13.36
CA GLN A 231 -24.76 -12.21 -14.29
C GLN A 231 -23.35 -11.99 -14.86
N PHE A 232 -22.97 -10.73 -15.08
CA PHE A 232 -21.60 -10.36 -15.43
C PHE A 232 -20.58 -10.72 -14.35
N VAL A 233 -20.89 -10.51 -13.07
CA VAL A 233 -20.02 -10.88 -11.95
C VAL A 233 -19.96 -12.40 -11.79
N LEU A 234 -21.10 -13.09 -11.88
CA LEU A 234 -21.19 -14.53 -11.63
C LEU A 234 -20.47 -15.37 -12.71
N ARG A 235 -20.38 -14.88 -13.94
CA ARG A 235 -19.57 -15.52 -15.00
C ARG A 235 -18.07 -15.23 -14.90
N GLY A 236 -17.63 -14.53 -13.86
CA GLY A 236 -16.22 -14.19 -13.61
C GLY A 236 -15.78 -12.83 -14.17
N GLY A 237 -16.71 -11.98 -14.59
CA GLY A 237 -16.42 -10.59 -14.94
C GLY A 237 -15.93 -9.80 -13.73
N ARG A 238 -15.09 -8.80 -13.99
CA ARG A 238 -14.44 -7.99 -12.95
C ARG A 238 -15.11 -6.63 -12.85
N LEU A 239 -15.58 -6.29 -11.66
CA LEU A 239 -16.47 -5.15 -11.45
C LEU A 239 -15.80 -4.10 -10.55
N MET A 240 -15.82 -2.85 -10.97
CA MET A 240 -15.63 -1.70 -10.09
C MET A 240 -16.97 -0.95 -10.00
N MET A 241 -17.46 -0.70 -8.79
CA MET A 241 -18.76 -0.09 -8.56
C MET A 241 -18.63 1.10 -7.61
N PHE A 242 -19.23 2.22 -7.99
CA PHE A 242 -19.35 3.42 -7.16
C PHE A 242 -20.79 3.55 -6.68
N ILE A 243 -20.98 3.48 -5.36
CA ILE A 243 -22.26 3.67 -4.68
C ILE A 243 -22.18 4.89 -3.77
N ASP A 244 -23.30 5.53 -3.50
CA ASP A 244 -23.32 6.78 -2.75
C ASP A 244 -24.59 6.86 -1.89
N PRO A 245 -24.50 7.17 -0.59
CA PRO A 245 -25.68 7.47 0.23
C PRO A 245 -26.36 8.80 -0.18
N LEU A 246 -25.58 9.80 -0.57
CA LEU A 246 -26.02 11.17 -0.87
C LEU A 246 -25.29 11.74 -2.09
N SER A 247 -25.66 11.28 -3.30
CA SER A 247 -25.06 11.84 -4.52
C SER A 247 -25.44 13.32 -4.71
N GLU A 248 -24.47 14.20 -4.93
CA GLU A 248 -24.70 15.63 -5.22
C GLU A 248 -25.46 15.86 -6.53
N GLN A 249 -25.43 14.89 -7.46
CA GLN A 249 -26.09 14.94 -8.76
C GLN A 249 -27.55 14.42 -8.75
N ARG A 250 -28.12 14.16 -7.57
CA ARG A 250 -29.45 13.53 -7.39
C ARG A 250 -30.65 14.38 -7.79
N SER A 251 -30.45 15.51 -8.47
CA SER A 251 -31.52 16.47 -8.78
C SER A 251 -32.71 15.89 -9.55
N ASN A 252 -32.64 14.67 -10.09
CA ASN A 252 -33.74 13.98 -10.81
C ASN A 252 -33.76 12.43 -10.65
N ALA A 253 -33.16 11.86 -9.60
CA ALA A 253 -33.14 10.39 -9.46
C ALA A 253 -34.49 9.84 -8.97
N GLY A 254 -35.00 8.80 -9.63
CA GLY A 254 -36.22 8.07 -9.23
C GLY A 254 -36.07 7.34 -7.87
N PRO A 255 -37.10 6.61 -7.42
CA PRO A 255 -37.05 5.88 -6.16
C PRO A 255 -35.86 4.90 -6.15
N ALA A 256 -35.11 4.87 -5.04
CA ALA A 256 -33.93 4.03 -4.90
C ALA A 256 -34.28 2.54 -5.07
N ASN A 257 -33.52 1.84 -5.90
CA ASN A 257 -33.75 0.42 -6.14
C ASN A 257 -33.23 -0.42 -4.96
N THR A 258 -34.14 -0.97 -4.16
CA THR A 258 -33.83 -1.78 -2.97
C THR A 258 -33.11 -3.09 -3.31
N ARG A 259 -33.15 -3.54 -4.57
CA ARG A 259 -32.44 -4.75 -5.03
C ARG A 259 -30.92 -4.62 -4.97
N LEU A 260 -30.38 -3.41 -4.95
CA LEU A 260 -28.95 -3.21 -4.78
C LEU A 260 -28.48 -3.73 -3.41
N ASP A 261 -29.28 -3.54 -2.36
CA ASP A 261 -28.92 -3.99 -1.01
C ASP A 261 -28.90 -5.52 -0.93
N ASP A 262 -29.85 -6.19 -1.60
CA ASP A 262 -29.87 -7.65 -1.74
C ASP A 262 -28.59 -8.13 -2.43
N LEU A 263 -28.19 -7.47 -3.53
CA LEU A 263 -26.99 -7.81 -4.30
C LEU A 263 -25.71 -7.64 -3.47
N LEU A 264 -25.57 -6.50 -2.78
CA LEU A 264 -24.45 -6.25 -1.86
C LEU A 264 -24.41 -7.30 -0.75
N ALA A 265 -25.57 -7.68 -0.20
CA ALA A 265 -25.67 -8.68 0.84
C ALA A 265 -25.24 -10.07 0.37
N ALA A 266 -25.57 -10.46 -0.87
CA ALA A 266 -25.10 -11.71 -1.49
C ALA A 266 -23.60 -11.72 -1.75
N TRP A 267 -22.98 -10.55 -1.89
CA TRP A 267 -21.51 -10.39 -1.93
C TRP A 267 -20.89 -10.27 -0.53
N GLY A 268 -21.71 -10.26 0.53
CA GLY A 268 -21.26 -10.23 1.92
C GLY A 268 -20.94 -8.83 2.45
N VAL A 269 -21.46 -7.79 1.80
CA VAL A 269 -21.24 -6.38 2.15
C VAL A 269 -22.57 -5.72 2.50
N ARG A 270 -22.52 -4.74 3.41
CA ARG A 270 -23.63 -3.83 3.67
C ARG A 270 -23.13 -2.40 3.65
N MET A 271 -23.91 -1.53 3.02
CA MET A 271 -23.71 -0.08 3.02
C MET A 271 -25.02 0.57 3.47
N PRO A 272 -25.06 1.26 4.63
CA PRO A 272 -26.25 1.99 5.06
C PRO A 272 -26.49 3.20 4.16
N ALA A 273 -27.67 3.27 3.52
CA ALA A 273 -27.99 4.30 2.53
C ALA A 273 -28.15 5.72 3.10
N ASP A 274 -28.28 5.85 4.43
CA ASP A 274 -28.56 7.07 5.16
C ASP A 274 -27.41 7.53 6.06
N LYS A 275 -26.25 6.86 6.01
CA LYS A 275 -25.10 7.17 6.87
C LYS A 275 -23.89 7.70 6.09
N LEU A 276 -23.26 8.73 6.63
CA LEU A 276 -22.06 9.37 6.10
C LEU A 276 -20.90 9.21 7.08
N VAL A 277 -19.68 9.03 6.56
CA VAL A 277 -18.46 9.02 7.37
C VAL A 277 -18.01 10.46 7.61
N ALA A 278 -17.82 10.81 8.88
CA ALA A 278 -17.17 12.04 9.31
C ALA A 278 -15.91 11.71 10.12
N ASP A 279 -14.87 12.51 9.93
CA ASP A 279 -13.58 12.29 10.60
C ASP A 279 -12.85 13.63 10.76
N ALA A 280 -12.76 14.12 11.99
CA ALA A 280 -12.09 15.38 12.27
C ALA A 280 -10.59 15.36 11.95
N LEU A 281 -9.91 14.20 12.02
CA LEU A 281 -8.48 14.12 11.70
C LEU A 281 -8.20 14.33 10.22
N TYR A 282 -9.12 13.91 9.36
CA TYR A 282 -8.96 13.95 7.90
C TYR A 282 -9.78 15.08 7.25
N THR A 283 -10.57 15.82 8.03
CA THR A 283 -11.29 16.99 7.56
C THR A 283 -10.31 18.17 7.35
N PRO A 284 -10.24 18.80 6.16
CA PRO A 284 -9.36 19.93 5.91
C PRO A 284 -9.74 21.18 6.72
N TRP A 285 -8.75 21.89 7.25
CA TRP A 285 -8.93 23.10 8.08
C TRP A 285 -9.46 24.32 7.30
N GLU A 286 -9.30 24.35 5.98
CA GLU A 286 -9.46 25.57 5.15
C GLU A 286 -10.83 25.74 4.48
N THR A 287 -11.73 24.76 4.60
CA THR A 287 -13.07 24.86 4.03
C THR A 287 -14.11 24.74 5.13
N PRO A 288 -14.80 25.85 5.49
CA PRO A 288 -16.17 25.72 5.96
C PRO A 288 -16.91 25.04 4.80
N GLY A 289 -17.23 23.76 4.95
CA GLY A 289 -18.06 23.08 3.98
C GLY A 289 -19.34 23.89 3.78
N LYS A 290 -19.97 23.78 2.60
CA LYS A 290 -21.42 24.01 2.57
C LYS A 290 -22.01 23.11 3.66
N ALA A 291 -23.04 23.59 4.37
CA ALA A 291 -23.63 22.91 5.53
C ALA A 291 -24.06 21.45 5.28
N ASN A 292 -24.04 20.99 4.02
CA ASN A 292 -24.45 19.66 3.56
C ASN A 292 -23.32 18.79 2.95
N GLN A 293 -22.02 19.19 2.97
CA GLN A 293 -20.89 18.32 2.56
C GLN A 293 -19.84 18.04 3.67
N VAL A 294 -19.46 16.76 3.84
CA VAL A 294 -18.33 16.33 4.69
C VAL A 294 -17.19 15.84 3.79
N ARG A 295 -16.07 16.58 3.76
CA ARG A 295 -14.91 16.25 2.93
C ARG A 295 -13.80 15.63 3.77
N LEU A 296 -13.28 14.49 3.33
CA LEU A 296 -12.17 13.80 3.99
C LEU A 296 -10.97 13.65 3.05
N ASN A 297 -9.79 14.05 3.52
CA ASN A 297 -8.51 13.84 2.87
C ASN A 297 -7.79 12.64 3.52
N LEU A 298 -7.96 11.46 2.92
CA LEU A 298 -7.37 10.22 3.41
C LEU A 298 -5.87 10.18 3.10
N PRO A 299 -4.97 10.14 4.11
CA PRO A 299 -3.54 9.99 3.89
C PRO A 299 -3.18 8.54 3.53
N ARG A 300 -1.94 8.32 3.06
CA ARG A 300 -1.38 6.98 2.75
C ARG A 300 -1.61 5.95 3.87
N SER A 301 -1.51 6.36 5.14
CA SER A 301 -1.69 5.46 6.30
C SER A 301 -3.10 4.87 6.40
N SER A 302 -4.08 5.48 5.73
CA SER A 302 -5.48 5.07 5.73
C SER A 302 -5.84 4.22 4.52
N MET A 303 -4.81 3.75 3.80
CA MET A 303 -4.92 2.95 2.59
C MET A 303 -4.22 1.61 2.77
N ASN A 304 -4.73 0.57 2.13
CA ASN A 304 -4.12 -0.76 2.21
C ASN A 304 -2.85 -0.85 1.37
N ALA A 305 -1.68 -0.76 2.03
CA ALA A 305 -0.38 -0.81 1.36
C ALA A 305 -0.09 -2.10 0.57
N ASN A 306 -0.89 -3.15 0.78
CA ASN A 306 -0.75 -4.45 0.12
C ASN A 306 -1.75 -4.65 -1.02
N ASP A 307 -2.53 -3.63 -1.39
CA ASP A 307 -3.42 -3.68 -2.55
C ASP A 307 -2.96 -2.72 -3.65
N ILE A 308 -2.97 -3.23 -4.88
CA ILE A 308 -2.53 -2.55 -6.10
C ILE A 308 -3.39 -1.32 -6.40
N SER A 309 -4.67 -1.32 -5.99
CA SER A 309 -5.53 -0.14 -6.10
C SER A 309 -4.93 1.09 -5.43
N THR A 310 -4.06 0.91 -4.43
CA THR A 310 -3.42 2.00 -3.69
C THR A 310 -1.99 2.31 -4.16
N TRP A 311 -1.58 1.74 -5.30
CA TRP A 311 -0.25 1.91 -5.86
C TRP A 311 0.06 3.38 -6.19
N ASN A 312 1.23 3.89 -5.80
CA ASN A 312 1.64 5.29 -5.99
C ASN A 312 0.68 6.35 -5.41
N LEU A 313 -0.25 5.97 -4.52
CA LEU A 313 -1.18 6.92 -3.90
C LEU A 313 -0.58 7.53 -2.63
N ASN A 314 -0.56 8.85 -2.56
CA ASN A 314 -0.19 9.57 -1.33
C ASN A 314 -1.41 10.04 -0.53
N ARG A 315 -2.45 10.46 -1.24
CA ARG A 315 -3.69 11.02 -0.68
C ARG A 315 -4.86 10.74 -1.61
N VAL A 316 -6.03 10.47 -1.03
CA VAL A 316 -7.32 10.35 -1.74
C VAL A 316 -8.31 11.28 -1.03
N THR A 317 -9.14 11.97 -1.81
CA THR A 317 -10.15 12.88 -1.27
C THR A 317 -11.53 12.33 -1.57
N VAL A 318 -12.34 12.19 -0.52
CA VAL A 318 -13.74 11.75 -0.61
C VAL A 318 -14.67 12.83 -0.09
N SER A 319 -15.91 12.85 -0.57
CA SER A 319 -16.95 13.81 -0.19
C SER A 319 -18.22 13.05 0.15
N SER A 320 -18.79 13.29 1.33
CA SER A 320 -20.04 12.65 1.78
C SER A 320 -20.04 11.13 1.60
N SER A 321 -18.90 10.49 1.84
CA SER A 321 -18.73 9.05 1.65
C SER A 321 -19.59 8.25 2.61
N GLY A 322 -20.17 7.15 2.13
CA GLY A 322 -20.77 6.10 2.95
C GLY A 322 -19.72 5.19 3.60
N ALA A 323 -20.21 4.19 4.33
CA ALA A 323 -19.37 3.17 4.98
C ALA A 323 -19.80 1.75 4.59
N LEU A 324 -18.81 0.96 4.18
CA LEU A 324 -18.92 -0.45 3.90
C LEU A 324 -18.65 -1.26 5.17
N SER A 325 -19.50 -2.25 5.40
CA SER A 325 -19.33 -3.21 6.50
C SER A 325 -19.44 -4.63 5.98
N ARG A 326 -18.62 -5.53 6.53
CA ARG A 326 -18.70 -6.96 6.22
C ARG A 326 -19.89 -7.57 6.95
N LEU A 327 -20.69 -8.39 6.24
CA LEU A 327 -21.75 -9.17 6.86
C LEU A 327 -21.18 -10.38 7.63
N ASN A 328 -21.78 -10.64 8.79
CA ASN A 328 -21.48 -11.82 9.60
C ASN A 328 -21.75 -13.10 8.79
N LYS A 329 -20.86 -14.10 8.91
CA LYS A 329 -20.93 -15.38 8.18
C LYS A 329 -20.78 -15.29 6.66
N SER A 330 -20.28 -14.17 6.12
CA SER A 330 -19.96 -14.09 4.69
C SER A 330 -18.85 -15.09 4.30
N ARG A 331 -19.05 -15.76 3.16
CA ARG A 331 -18.05 -16.65 2.52
C ARG A 331 -17.03 -15.88 1.69
N THR A 332 -17.31 -14.61 1.37
CA THR A 332 -16.38 -13.74 0.66
C THR A 332 -15.34 -13.16 1.62
N THR A 333 -14.15 -12.95 1.08
CA THR A 333 -13.09 -12.14 1.68
C THR A 333 -13.41 -10.68 1.43
N PHE A 334 -13.33 -9.91 2.51
CA PHE A 334 -13.53 -8.46 2.51
C PHE A 334 -12.18 -7.80 2.79
N ILE A 335 -11.62 -7.13 1.81
CA ILE A 335 -10.30 -6.48 1.89
C ILE A 335 -10.54 -4.96 1.87
N PRO A 336 -10.37 -4.25 3.00
CA PRO A 336 -10.43 -2.79 3.00
C PRO A 336 -9.34 -2.21 2.09
N LEU A 337 -9.70 -1.21 1.30
CA LEU A 337 -8.78 -0.47 0.41
C LEU A 337 -8.52 0.94 0.94
N LEU A 338 -9.61 1.64 1.30
CA LEU A 338 -9.61 2.98 1.87
C LEU A 338 -10.42 2.95 3.16
N GLN A 339 -9.88 3.54 4.23
CA GLN A 339 -10.53 3.57 5.54
C GLN A 339 -10.42 4.97 6.14
N SER A 340 -11.33 5.31 7.06
CA SER A 340 -11.20 6.48 7.92
C SER A 340 -10.28 6.19 9.11
N SER A 341 -10.02 7.19 9.94
CA SER A 341 -9.26 7.03 11.17
C SER A 341 -10.08 6.29 12.23
N GLU A 342 -9.41 5.87 13.30
CA GLU A 342 -10.08 5.28 14.47
C GLU A 342 -11.05 6.26 15.15
N GLN A 343 -10.95 7.58 14.91
CA GLN A 343 -11.79 8.61 15.52
C GLN A 343 -12.99 9.01 14.64
N SER A 344 -13.23 8.27 13.56
CA SER A 344 -14.32 8.55 12.64
C SER A 344 -15.68 8.12 13.19
N VAL A 345 -16.73 8.74 12.67
CA VAL A 345 -18.11 8.59 13.12
C VAL A 345 -19.03 8.40 11.91
N LEU A 346 -20.12 7.64 12.09
CA LEU A 346 -21.24 7.60 11.14
C LEU A 346 -22.32 8.61 11.54
N LEU A 347 -22.61 9.56 10.66
CA LEU A 347 -23.65 10.58 10.82
C LEU A 347 -24.85 10.28 9.93
N ASP A 348 -26.04 10.65 10.38
CA ASP A 348 -27.25 10.60 9.56
C ASP A 348 -27.21 11.68 8.47
N ALA A 349 -27.37 11.27 7.21
CA ALA A 349 -27.32 12.15 6.05
C ALA A 349 -28.39 13.27 6.08
N SER A 350 -29.54 13.01 6.73
CA SER A 350 -30.64 13.98 6.87
C SER A 350 -30.42 15.02 7.98
N SER A 351 -29.53 14.75 8.93
CA SER A 351 -29.27 15.64 10.09
C SER A 351 -28.19 16.68 9.79
N PHE A 352 -27.65 16.66 8.56
CA PHE A 352 -26.53 17.49 8.12
C PHE A 352 -27.02 18.78 7.46
N THR A 353 -27.64 19.66 8.27
CA THR A 353 -28.15 20.97 7.82
C THR A 353 -27.36 22.16 8.37
N ASP A 354 -26.52 21.99 9.40
CA ASP A 354 -25.78 23.08 10.06
C ASP A 354 -24.33 22.65 10.41
N ALA A 355 -23.33 23.46 10.07
CA ALA A 355 -21.92 23.15 10.36
C ALA A 355 -21.60 23.06 11.87
N ALA A 356 -22.36 23.76 12.73
CA ALA A 356 -22.16 23.74 14.18
C ALA A 356 -22.64 22.42 14.85
N THR A 357 -23.55 21.68 14.21
CA THR A 357 -23.97 20.37 14.71
C THR A 357 -22.92 19.30 14.40
N LEU A 358 -22.11 19.47 13.34
CA LEU A 358 -21.03 18.56 12.99
C LEU A 358 -19.98 18.44 14.10
N ASP A 359 -19.48 19.57 14.60
CA ASP A 359 -18.45 19.58 15.64
C ASP A 359 -18.94 18.88 16.92
N SER A 360 -20.18 19.17 17.34
CA SER A 360 -20.78 18.53 18.52
C SER A 360 -21.11 17.05 18.31
N LEU A 361 -21.52 16.63 17.12
CA LEU A 361 -21.78 15.23 16.79
C LEU A 361 -20.49 14.41 16.70
N ILE A 362 -19.42 14.99 16.16
CA ILE A 362 -18.08 14.39 16.17
C ILE A 362 -17.59 14.22 17.61
N GLU A 363 -17.74 15.25 18.46
CA GLU A 363 -17.35 15.17 19.88
C GLU A 363 -18.13 14.10 20.66
N GLN A 364 -19.43 13.95 20.41
CA GLN A 364 -20.26 12.94 21.09
C GLN A 364 -19.95 11.51 20.65
N ALA A 365 -19.63 11.32 19.37
CA ALA A 365 -19.40 10.01 18.79
C ALA A 365 -17.91 9.58 18.74
N ALA A 366 -16.98 10.48 19.11
CA ALA A 366 -15.56 10.17 19.33
C ALA A 366 -15.30 9.06 20.38
N ASN A 367 -16.33 8.61 21.10
CA ASN A 367 -16.27 7.50 22.05
C ASN A 367 -16.31 6.11 21.38
N GLN A 368 -16.48 6.02 20.06
CA GLN A 368 -16.43 4.75 19.31
C GLN A 368 -15.17 4.67 18.45
N GLU A 369 -14.13 4.02 18.97
CA GLU A 369 -12.84 3.88 18.27
C GLU A 369 -12.88 2.78 17.20
N ARG A 370 -13.50 3.03 16.04
CA ARG A 370 -13.50 2.08 14.92
C ARG A 370 -13.33 2.77 13.57
N PRO A 371 -12.35 2.37 12.75
CA PRO A 371 -12.24 2.87 11.39
C PRO A 371 -13.40 2.33 10.53
N HIS A 372 -13.99 3.21 9.73
CA HIS A 372 -15.02 2.89 8.76
C HIS A 372 -14.37 2.66 7.39
N VAL A 373 -14.85 1.66 6.66
CA VAL A 373 -14.29 1.29 5.35
C VAL A 373 -15.03 2.05 4.26
N ILE A 374 -14.31 2.82 3.47
CA ILE A 374 -14.86 3.67 2.40
C ILE A 374 -14.84 2.92 1.06
N ALA A 375 -13.77 2.16 0.81
CA ALA A 375 -13.65 1.30 -0.35
C ALA A 375 -13.15 -0.08 0.04
N ALA A 376 -13.66 -1.12 -0.60
CA ALA A 376 -13.28 -2.51 -0.32
C ALA A 376 -13.24 -3.36 -1.59
N ARG A 377 -12.30 -4.31 -1.62
CA ARG A 377 -12.25 -5.39 -2.59
C ARG A 377 -12.90 -6.64 -1.99
N ILE A 378 -13.79 -7.25 -2.76
CA ILE A 378 -14.58 -8.42 -2.41
C ILE A 378 -14.24 -9.54 -3.36
N GLU A 379 -13.85 -10.67 -2.77
CA GLU A 379 -13.46 -11.86 -3.51
C GLU A 379 -14.00 -13.13 -2.85
N GLY A 380 -14.26 -14.18 -3.61
CA GLY A 380 -14.76 -15.45 -3.07
C GLY A 380 -16.05 -15.94 -3.72
N PRO A 381 -16.67 -16.99 -3.17
CA PRO A 381 -17.88 -17.55 -3.75
C PRO A 381 -19.10 -16.68 -3.47
N SER A 382 -20.00 -16.60 -4.45
CA SER A 382 -21.27 -15.89 -4.34
C SER A 382 -22.40 -16.64 -5.04
N TYR A 383 -23.64 -16.29 -4.70
CA TYR A 383 -24.87 -16.90 -5.16
C TYR A 383 -25.79 -15.83 -5.77
N SER A 384 -26.62 -16.22 -6.73
CA SER A 384 -27.55 -15.29 -7.36
C SER A 384 -28.67 -14.88 -6.41
N VAL A 385 -29.04 -13.59 -6.44
CA VAL A 385 -30.22 -13.01 -5.81
C VAL A 385 -31.46 -13.05 -6.72
N PHE A 386 -31.30 -13.53 -7.96
CA PHE A 386 -32.36 -13.71 -8.95
C PHE A 386 -32.53 -15.21 -9.31
N PRO A 387 -32.93 -16.06 -8.35
CA PRO A 387 -32.99 -17.51 -8.56
C PRO A 387 -34.02 -17.92 -9.62
N ASP A 388 -35.11 -17.17 -9.73
CA ASP A 388 -36.18 -17.39 -10.71
C ASP A 388 -35.99 -16.54 -11.98
N GLY A 389 -34.88 -15.82 -12.09
CA GLY A 389 -34.66 -14.79 -13.10
C GLY A 389 -35.48 -13.53 -12.85
N ILE A 390 -35.71 -12.76 -13.90
CA ILE A 390 -36.53 -11.54 -13.89
C ILE A 390 -37.64 -11.66 -14.95
N LYS A 391 -38.77 -10.98 -14.76
CA LYS A 391 -39.94 -11.07 -15.66
C LYS A 391 -39.55 -10.99 -17.14
N GLY A 392 -39.60 -12.11 -17.86
CA GLY A 392 -39.28 -12.20 -19.29
C GLY A 392 -37.86 -12.70 -19.63
N GLN A 393 -37.01 -12.97 -18.64
CA GLN A 393 -35.69 -13.60 -18.82
C GLN A 393 -35.54 -14.84 -17.93
N PRO A 394 -35.09 -15.98 -18.48
CA PRO A 394 -34.87 -17.17 -17.69
C PRO A 394 -33.76 -16.96 -16.65
N PRO A 395 -33.75 -17.77 -15.57
CA PRO A 395 -32.70 -17.73 -14.58
C PRO A 395 -31.34 -18.03 -15.21
N GLY A 396 -30.36 -17.18 -14.90
CA GLY A 396 -28.99 -17.28 -15.38
C GLY A 396 -28.13 -18.14 -14.46
N LEU A 397 -26.85 -17.80 -14.37
CA LEU A 397 -25.91 -18.41 -13.44
C LEU A 397 -26.38 -18.20 -12.00
N GLN A 398 -26.38 -19.29 -11.23
CA GLN A 398 -26.88 -19.31 -9.85
C GLN A 398 -25.78 -19.18 -8.81
N LYS A 399 -24.53 -19.44 -9.20
CA LYS A 399 -23.37 -19.42 -8.32
C LYS A 399 -22.10 -19.12 -9.08
N ALA A 400 -21.16 -18.50 -8.38
CA ALA A 400 -19.78 -18.34 -8.80
C ALA A 400 -18.85 -18.85 -7.71
N ALA A 401 -17.78 -19.55 -8.08
CA ALA A 401 -16.76 -19.97 -7.12
C ALA A 401 -15.90 -18.78 -6.65
N GLN A 402 -15.72 -17.80 -7.53
CA GLN A 402 -14.89 -16.63 -7.30
C GLN A 402 -15.49 -15.42 -8.03
N ILE A 403 -15.82 -14.37 -7.29
CA ILE A 403 -16.16 -13.05 -7.82
C ILE A 403 -14.97 -12.09 -7.62
N HIS A 404 -14.90 -11.04 -8.44
CA HIS A 404 -13.91 -9.97 -8.31
C HIS A 404 -14.62 -8.62 -8.38
N VAL A 405 -14.90 -8.05 -7.22
CA VAL A 405 -15.67 -6.81 -7.11
C VAL A 405 -14.90 -5.81 -6.26
N VAL A 406 -14.81 -4.56 -6.72
CA VAL A 406 -14.35 -3.42 -5.92
C VAL A 406 -15.51 -2.45 -5.76
N ILE A 407 -15.82 -2.10 -4.52
CA ILE A 407 -16.90 -1.17 -4.18
C ILE A 407 -16.28 0.07 -3.54
N VAL A 408 -16.70 1.24 -4.01
CA VAL A 408 -16.33 2.55 -3.47
C VAL A 408 -17.62 3.26 -3.04
N ALA A 409 -17.68 3.69 -1.79
CA ALA A 409 -18.88 4.29 -1.20
C ALA A 409 -18.97 5.82 -1.39
N ASP A 410 -18.46 6.34 -2.50
CA ASP A 410 -18.49 7.77 -2.84
C ASP A 410 -18.48 7.94 -4.37
N THR A 411 -19.55 8.49 -4.96
CA THR A 411 -19.58 8.79 -6.41
C THR A 411 -18.90 10.11 -6.76
N ASP A 412 -18.82 11.05 -5.81
CA ASP A 412 -18.19 12.36 -5.97
C ASP A 412 -16.67 12.25 -6.13
N MET A 413 -16.06 11.12 -5.74
CA MET A 413 -14.64 10.80 -6.03
C MET A 413 -14.32 10.82 -7.54
N LEU A 414 -15.35 10.66 -8.40
CA LEU A 414 -15.23 10.72 -9.86
C LEU A 414 -15.35 12.15 -10.42
N THR A 415 -15.65 13.15 -9.58
CA THR A 415 -15.91 14.52 -10.03
C THR A 415 -14.65 15.39 -9.99
N ASP A 416 -14.57 16.35 -10.91
CA ASP A 416 -13.44 17.27 -11.04
C ASP A 416 -13.34 18.22 -9.83
N LYS A 417 -14.47 18.48 -9.14
CA LYS A 417 -14.52 19.32 -7.93
C LYS A 417 -13.76 18.72 -6.76
N THR A 418 -13.88 17.42 -6.53
CA THR A 418 -13.13 16.72 -5.47
C THR A 418 -11.67 16.52 -5.88
N ASN A 419 -11.42 16.26 -7.17
CA ASN A 419 -10.08 16.07 -7.74
C ASN A 419 -9.18 17.33 -7.69
N ASN A 420 -9.74 18.54 -7.71
CA ASN A 420 -8.94 19.77 -7.61
C ASN A 420 -8.24 19.94 -6.23
N SER A 421 -8.69 19.26 -5.18
CA SER A 421 -8.10 19.35 -3.82
C SER A 421 -7.02 18.29 -3.55
N ALA A 422 -6.94 17.25 -4.37
CA ALA A 422 -5.87 16.26 -4.37
C ALA A 422 -5.46 15.99 -5.82
N PRO A 423 -4.56 16.81 -6.39
CA PRO A 423 -4.16 16.63 -7.78
C PRO A 423 -3.64 15.19 -7.93
N ASP A 424 -4.38 14.43 -8.73
CA ASP A 424 -4.07 13.09 -9.25
C ASP A 424 -4.33 11.88 -8.32
N GLY A 425 -4.70 12.06 -7.05
CA GLY A 425 -4.90 10.93 -6.11
C GLY A 425 -6.10 10.03 -6.43
N ASN A 426 -7.29 10.63 -6.57
CA ASN A 426 -8.53 9.90 -6.89
C ASN A 426 -8.45 9.24 -8.26
N ALA A 427 -8.01 9.99 -9.29
CA ALA A 427 -7.86 9.48 -10.65
C ALA A 427 -6.91 8.28 -10.68
N LEU A 428 -5.76 8.37 -10.00
CA LEU A 428 -4.81 7.28 -9.91
C LEU A 428 -5.40 6.05 -9.19
N PHE A 429 -6.20 6.22 -8.13
CA PHE A 429 -6.89 5.10 -7.48
C PHE A 429 -7.83 4.36 -8.45
N VAL A 430 -8.62 5.11 -9.23
CA VAL A 430 -9.51 4.52 -10.23
C VAL A 430 -8.72 3.82 -11.33
N LEU A 431 -7.70 4.48 -11.89
CA LEU A 431 -6.83 3.92 -12.92
C LEU A 431 -6.16 2.63 -12.46
N ASN A 432 -5.54 2.62 -11.28
CA ASN A 432 -4.87 1.44 -10.73
C ASN A 432 -5.85 0.29 -10.49
N THR A 433 -7.03 0.60 -9.96
CA THR A 433 -8.05 -0.41 -9.69
C THR A 433 -8.53 -1.04 -10.98
N LEU A 434 -8.85 -0.23 -11.99
CA LEU A 434 -9.31 -0.70 -13.28
C LEU A 434 -8.23 -1.45 -14.05
N ASP A 435 -6.99 -0.97 -14.04
CA ASP A 435 -5.85 -1.65 -14.66
C ASP A 435 -5.61 -3.02 -14.00
N ASN A 436 -5.68 -3.10 -12.67
CA ASN A 436 -5.61 -4.37 -11.95
C ASN A 436 -6.79 -5.31 -12.29
N LEU A 437 -8.02 -4.78 -12.40
CA LEU A 437 -9.20 -5.56 -12.79
C LEU A 437 -9.18 -5.96 -14.27
N ALA A 438 -8.45 -5.24 -15.13
CA ALA A 438 -8.30 -5.60 -16.54
C ALA A 438 -7.08 -6.52 -16.79
N ALA A 439 -6.12 -6.55 -15.86
CA ALA A 439 -4.90 -7.36 -15.97
C ALA A 439 -5.21 -8.86 -16.12
N PRO A 440 -4.45 -9.62 -16.92
CA PRO A 440 -4.66 -11.07 -17.03
C PRO A 440 -4.41 -11.78 -15.71
N ASP A 441 -4.98 -12.98 -15.54
CA ASP A 441 -4.91 -13.72 -14.28
C ASP A 441 -3.47 -13.98 -13.81
N ALA A 442 -2.53 -14.16 -14.74
CA ALA A 442 -1.11 -14.34 -14.42
C ALA A 442 -0.51 -13.12 -13.69
N LEU A 443 -0.88 -11.90 -14.10
CA LEU A 443 -0.43 -10.65 -13.47
C LEU A 443 -1.25 -10.35 -12.21
N ALA A 444 -2.56 -10.58 -12.23
CA ALA A 444 -3.44 -10.40 -11.07
C ALA A 444 -3.12 -11.37 -9.92
N ALA A 445 -2.54 -12.54 -10.21
CA ALA A 445 -2.06 -13.50 -9.22
C ALA A 445 -0.75 -13.08 -8.53
N ILE A 446 -0.02 -12.10 -9.08
CA ILE A 446 1.17 -11.52 -8.43
C ILE A 446 0.70 -10.59 -7.32
N ARG A 447 0.39 -11.19 -6.18
CA ARG A 447 -0.03 -10.47 -4.97
C ARG A 447 1.18 -10.12 -4.11
N PRO A 448 1.15 -8.99 -3.39
CA PRO A 448 2.11 -8.71 -2.34
C PRO A 448 2.23 -9.89 -1.40
N ARG A 449 3.45 -10.41 -1.24
CA ARG A 449 3.74 -11.41 -0.22
C ARG A 449 3.81 -10.69 1.11
N VAL A 450 2.66 -10.54 1.76
CA VAL A 450 2.59 -10.02 3.13
C VAL A 450 2.97 -11.16 4.07
N ALA A 451 3.86 -10.89 5.03
CA ALA A 451 3.89 -11.67 6.27
C ALA A 451 2.44 -11.77 6.77
N PRO A 452 1.86 -12.97 7.01
CA PRO A 452 0.60 -12.99 7.74
C PRO A 452 0.80 -12.07 8.94
N GLN A 453 -0.13 -11.12 9.15
CA GLN A 453 -0.18 -10.33 10.38
C GLN A 453 -0.23 -11.37 11.49
N SER A 454 0.95 -11.69 11.99
CA SER A 454 1.11 -12.67 13.03
C SER A 454 0.40 -12.05 14.22
N ALA A 455 -0.24 -12.88 15.05
CA ALA A 455 -0.77 -12.38 16.31
C ALA A 455 0.28 -11.45 16.93
N PRO A 456 -0.09 -10.22 17.32
CA PRO A 456 0.86 -9.17 17.67
C PRO A 456 1.88 -9.79 18.61
N THR A 457 3.15 -9.65 18.27
CA THR A 457 4.21 -10.13 19.15
C THR A 457 4.03 -9.46 20.51
N VAL A 458 4.48 -10.11 21.58
CA VAL A 458 4.37 -9.52 22.93
C VAL A 458 4.90 -8.08 22.95
N LEU A 459 5.98 -7.81 22.22
CA LEU A 459 6.53 -6.46 22.06
C LEU A 459 5.57 -5.47 21.36
N GLU A 460 4.88 -5.86 20.29
CA GLU A 460 3.90 -5.01 19.59
C GLU A 460 2.71 -4.69 20.48
N SER A 461 2.13 -5.70 21.16
CA SER A 461 1.03 -5.47 22.10
C SER A 461 1.43 -4.52 23.24
N MET A 462 2.68 -4.61 23.72
CA MET A 462 3.21 -3.70 24.75
C MET A 462 3.44 -2.29 24.21
N ARG A 463 3.88 -2.15 22.95
CA ARG A 463 4.01 -0.84 22.27
C ARG A 463 2.66 -0.16 22.10
N ASP A 464 1.64 -0.91 21.69
CA ASP A 464 0.28 -0.37 21.51
C ASP A 464 -0.33 0.05 22.85
N ALA A 465 -0.20 -0.78 23.89
CA ALA A 465 -0.62 -0.43 25.24
C ALA A 465 0.12 0.81 25.78
N ALA A 466 1.44 0.90 25.56
CA ALA A 466 2.23 2.08 25.94
C ALA A 466 1.79 3.34 25.19
N LYS A 467 1.49 3.22 23.89
CA LYS A 467 1.00 4.32 23.06
C LYS A 467 -0.37 4.81 23.51
N GLN A 468 -1.30 3.91 23.85
CA GLN A 468 -2.60 4.26 24.41
C GLN A 468 -2.46 4.94 25.78
N ALA A 469 -1.65 4.37 26.68
CA ALA A 469 -1.40 4.96 27.99
C ALA A 469 -0.75 6.35 27.90
N TYR A 470 0.18 6.54 26.97
CA TYR A 470 0.77 7.85 26.68
C TYR A 470 -0.28 8.84 26.19
N ARG A 471 -1.10 8.46 25.18
CA ARG A 471 -2.14 9.32 24.60
C ARG A 471 -3.16 9.79 25.65
N ALA A 472 -3.66 8.87 26.49
CA ALA A 472 -4.63 9.20 27.53
C ALA A 472 -4.10 10.27 28.49
N LYS A 473 -2.85 10.12 28.94
CA LYS A 473 -2.20 11.05 29.88
C LYS A 473 -1.67 12.34 29.21
N ALA A 474 -1.26 12.27 27.94
CA ALA A 474 -0.65 13.40 27.22
C ALA A 474 -1.68 14.40 26.68
N SER A 475 -2.93 13.98 26.45
CA SER A 475 -3.97 14.79 25.83
C SER A 475 -4.26 16.12 26.56
N GLU A 476 -4.19 16.13 27.88
CA GLU A 476 -4.40 17.33 28.70
C GLU A 476 -3.18 18.26 28.64
N LEU A 477 -1.97 17.70 28.75
CA LEU A 477 -0.72 18.45 28.68
C LEU A 477 -0.49 19.07 27.30
N GLN A 478 -0.85 18.37 26.22
CA GLN A 478 -0.81 18.92 24.85
C GLN A 478 -1.80 20.05 24.65
N ARG A 479 -3.05 19.92 25.15
CA ARG A 479 -4.03 21.01 25.12
C ARG A 479 -3.54 22.23 25.90
N ARG A 480 -2.92 22.00 27.07
CA ARG A 480 -2.34 23.09 27.87
C ARG A 480 -1.18 23.77 27.15
N LEU A 481 -0.26 22.99 26.56
CA LEU A 481 0.85 23.53 25.78
C LEU A 481 0.38 24.38 24.60
N GLN A 482 -0.64 23.92 23.86
CA GLN A 482 -1.23 24.68 22.76
C GLN A 482 -1.83 26.01 23.24
N ARG A 483 -2.57 26.01 24.37
CA ARG A 483 -3.13 27.25 24.95
C ARG A 483 -2.03 28.21 25.39
N THR A 484 -1.01 27.72 26.10
CA THR A 484 0.14 28.54 26.55
C THR A 484 0.90 29.13 25.35
N GLU A 485 1.06 28.38 24.26
CA GLU A 485 1.67 28.86 23.01
C GLU A 485 0.85 29.98 22.35
N GLN A 486 -0.48 29.81 22.27
CA GLN A 486 -1.40 30.82 21.73
C GLN A 486 -1.41 32.10 22.57
N GLU A 487 -1.43 31.98 23.89
CA GLU A 487 -1.37 33.13 24.80
C GLU A 487 -0.03 33.87 24.70
N TRP A 488 1.07 33.13 24.57
CA TRP A 488 2.39 33.70 24.35
C TRP A 488 2.46 34.48 23.03
N GLN A 489 1.96 33.91 21.93
CA GLN A 489 1.95 34.57 20.62
C GLN A 489 1.12 35.85 20.62
N ARG A 490 -0.01 35.89 21.34
CA ARG A 490 -0.84 37.10 21.50
C ARG A 490 -0.12 38.21 22.26
N LEU A 491 0.66 37.84 23.28
CA LEU A 491 1.38 38.79 24.13
C LEU A 491 2.77 39.15 23.60
N SER A 492 3.29 38.40 22.62
CA SER A 492 4.58 38.63 21.96
C SER A 492 4.43 38.60 20.43
N PRO A 493 3.81 39.62 19.82
CA PRO A 493 3.81 39.76 18.37
C PRO A 493 5.24 40.01 17.88
N TRP A 494 5.65 39.34 16.80
CA TRP A 494 6.94 39.57 16.15
C TRP A 494 6.98 40.99 15.57
N THR A 495 7.65 41.93 16.26
CA THR A 495 7.99 43.23 15.67
C THR A 495 9.37 43.13 15.03
N THR A 496 9.39 43.06 13.71
CA THR A 496 10.58 43.13 12.86
C THR A 496 11.14 44.56 12.79
N SER A 497 11.31 45.24 13.92
CA SER A 497 12.00 46.54 13.98
C SER A 497 13.37 46.36 14.66
N LEU A 498 14.43 46.62 13.90
CA LEU A 498 15.79 46.81 14.41
C LEU A 498 15.80 48.09 15.26
N GLY A 499 15.41 47.94 16.53
CA GLY A 499 15.46 49.00 17.53
C GLY A 499 15.55 48.37 18.91
N THR A 500 16.51 48.83 19.72
CA THR A 500 16.65 48.44 21.12
C THR A 500 15.54 49.06 21.95
N GLN A 501 14.33 48.50 21.86
CA GLN A 501 13.33 48.67 22.91
C GLN A 501 13.42 47.47 23.83
N ALA A 502 13.76 47.74 25.10
CA ALA A 502 13.64 46.75 26.16
C ALA A 502 12.18 46.30 26.19
N VAL A 503 11.94 45.04 25.81
CA VAL A 503 10.65 44.39 26.04
C VAL A 503 10.44 44.43 27.54
N ASP A 504 9.48 45.22 28.02
CA ASP A 504 9.05 45.17 29.41
C ASP A 504 8.60 43.74 29.69
N THR A 505 9.46 42.97 30.36
CA THR A 505 9.16 41.59 30.76
C THR A 505 8.11 41.65 31.86
N THR A 506 6.84 41.74 31.47
CA THR A 506 5.75 41.56 32.42
C THR A 506 5.92 40.19 33.08
N THR A 507 5.69 40.12 34.40
CA THR A 507 5.77 38.87 35.18
C THR A 507 4.94 37.74 34.56
N ARG A 508 3.88 38.09 33.82
CA ARG A 508 3.02 37.19 33.05
C ARG A 508 3.72 36.54 31.86
N LEU A 509 4.54 37.26 31.10
CA LEU A 509 5.34 36.68 30.01
C LEU A 509 6.39 35.70 30.58
N GLN A 510 7.10 36.06 31.63
CA GLN A 510 8.07 35.13 32.25
C GLN A 510 7.41 33.84 32.75
N ALA A 511 6.20 33.92 33.30
CA ALA A 511 5.42 32.76 33.71
C ALA A 511 5.03 31.86 32.52
N LEU A 512 4.52 32.45 31.43
CA LEU A 512 4.17 31.71 30.21
C LEU A 512 5.39 31.05 29.55
N ASN A 513 6.53 31.75 29.50
CA ASN A 513 7.76 31.18 28.96
C ASN A 513 8.26 29.99 29.82
N LYS A 514 8.15 30.10 31.15
CA LYS A 514 8.48 29.00 32.06
C LYS A 514 7.55 27.79 31.87
N GLU A 515 6.25 28.01 31.65
CA GLU A 515 5.32 26.93 31.32
C GLU A 515 5.61 26.29 29.95
N ARG A 516 5.94 27.09 28.92
CA ARG A 516 6.35 26.59 27.59
C ARG A 516 7.58 25.69 27.64
N LEU A 517 8.51 25.94 28.55
CA LEU A 517 9.69 25.08 28.73
C LEU A 517 9.39 23.84 29.57
N ARG A 518 8.49 23.94 30.54
CA ARG A 518 8.15 22.86 31.46
C ARG A 518 7.25 21.80 30.82
N LEU A 519 6.23 22.20 30.07
CA LEU A 519 5.24 21.28 29.49
C LEU A 519 5.85 20.25 28.51
N PRO A 520 6.80 20.62 27.60
CA PRO A 520 7.50 19.63 26.78
C PRO A 520 8.38 18.67 27.57
N MET A 521 8.96 19.12 28.69
CA MET A 521 9.74 18.25 29.59
C MET A 521 8.84 17.23 30.27
N GLU A 522 7.65 17.65 30.72
CA GLU A 522 6.64 16.77 31.31
C GLU A 522 6.10 15.77 30.28
N LEU A 523 5.87 16.20 29.03
CA LEU A 523 5.50 15.31 27.92
C LEU A 523 6.60 14.28 27.62
N HIS A 524 7.87 14.68 27.60
CA HIS A 524 8.99 13.75 27.43
C HIS A 524 9.13 12.78 28.62
N ALA A 525 8.94 13.26 29.85
CA ALA A 525 8.98 12.40 31.03
C ALA A 525 7.86 11.36 31.00
N LEU A 526 6.66 11.78 30.58
CA LEU A 526 5.50 10.93 30.41
C LEU A 526 5.70 9.87 29.32
N GLU A 527 6.29 10.27 28.19
CA GLU A 527 6.67 9.34 27.11
C GLU A 527 7.68 8.31 27.63
N ARG A 528 8.67 8.75 28.41
CA ARG A 528 9.62 7.82 29.02
C ARG A 528 8.92 6.85 29.97
N GLU A 529 8.00 7.31 30.80
CA GLU A 529 7.28 6.44 31.72
C GLU A 529 6.43 5.41 30.95
N ALA A 530 5.65 5.86 29.96
CA ALA A 530 4.77 5.01 29.16
C ALA A 530 5.55 3.91 28.40
N TYR A 531 6.70 4.24 27.83
CA TYR A 531 7.53 3.29 27.06
C TYR A 531 8.59 2.57 27.91
N ALA A 532 8.60 2.72 29.23
CA ALA A 532 9.64 2.13 30.09
C ALA A 532 9.71 0.59 29.99
N GLN A 533 8.54 -0.07 29.96
CA GLN A 533 8.47 -1.53 29.87
C GLN A 533 8.88 -2.05 28.50
N VAL A 534 8.48 -1.34 27.44
CA VAL A 534 8.86 -1.63 26.05
C VAL A 534 10.39 -1.58 25.90
N ARG A 535 11.02 -0.49 26.35
CA ARG A 535 12.47 -0.31 26.23
C ARG A 535 13.27 -1.35 27.01
N ARG A 536 12.78 -1.81 28.17
CA ARG A 536 13.44 -2.89 28.92
C ARG A 536 13.45 -4.20 28.13
N LEU A 537 12.32 -4.53 27.49
CA LEU A 537 12.21 -5.74 26.67
C LEU A 537 13.05 -5.62 25.39
N GLU A 538 13.03 -4.46 24.73
CA GLU A 538 13.90 -4.18 23.58
C GLU A 538 15.38 -4.36 23.91
N MET A 539 15.86 -3.74 25.00
CA MET A 539 17.25 -3.90 25.45
C MET A 539 17.60 -5.37 25.75
N ALA A 540 16.70 -6.11 26.40
CA ALA A 540 16.93 -7.53 26.68
C ALA A 540 17.04 -8.35 25.39
N LEU A 541 16.19 -8.07 24.41
CA LEU A 541 16.15 -8.77 23.12
C LEU A 541 17.38 -8.42 22.27
N GLU A 542 17.79 -7.15 22.23
CA GLU A 542 19.02 -6.70 21.60
C GLU A 542 20.26 -7.38 22.22
N LEU A 543 20.35 -7.47 23.54
CA LEU A 543 21.44 -8.17 24.22
C LEU A 543 21.46 -9.66 23.84
N VAL A 544 20.31 -10.33 23.88
CA VAL A 544 20.23 -11.76 23.53
C VAL A 544 20.68 -11.99 22.09
N VAL A 545 20.18 -11.23 21.12
CA VAL A 545 20.55 -11.40 19.70
C VAL A 545 22.03 -11.09 19.47
N THR A 546 22.54 -10.03 20.09
CA THR A 546 23.95 -9.60 19.96
C THR A 546 24.92 -10.65 20.52
N PHE A 547 24.58 -11.32 21.63
CA PHE A 547 25.44 -12.34 22.24
C PHE A 547 25.20 -13.76 21.71
N ALA A 548 24.01 -14.10 21.23
CA ALA A 548 23.70 -15.45 20.77
C ALA A 548 24.52 -15.86 19.53
N LEU A 549 24.71 -14.95 18.57
CA LEU A 549 25.43 -15.24 17.33
C LEU A 549 26.94 -15.56 17.56
N PRO A 550 27.72 -14.72 18.27
CA PRO A 550 29.12 -15.05 18.56
C PRO A 550 29.25 -16.28 19.47
N LEU A 551 28.33 -16.47 20.42
CA LEU A 551 28.40 -17.60 21.35
C LEU A 551 28.12 -18.94 20.66
N THR A 552 27.18 -18.97 19.71
CA THR A 552 26.92 -20.17 18.86
C THR A 552 28.10 -20.46 17.92
N LEU A 553 28.73 -19.45 17.32
CA LEU A 553 29.94 -19.64 16.51
C LEU A 553 31.12 -20.18 17.33
N CYS A 554 31.35 -19.64 18.53
CA CYS A 554 32.35 -20.16 19.46
C CYS A 554 32.08 -21.62 19.85
N LEU A 555 30.81 -21.98 20.08
CA LEU A 555 30.41 -23.34 20.44
C LEU A 555 30.62 -24.32 19.27
N ILE A 556 30.30 -23.92 18.03
CA ILE A 556 30.59 -24.70 16.82
C ILE A 556 32.10 -24.89 16.65
N ALA A 557 32.89 -23.82 16.78
CA ALA A 557 34.34 -23.89 16.70
C ALA A 557 34.94 -24.84 17.77
N TRP A 558 34.38 -24.80 18.98
CA TRP A 558 34.80 -25.68 20.07
C TRP A 558 34.45 -27.15 19.81
N ILE A 559 33.27 -27.45 19.28
CA ILE A 559 32.87 -28.81 18.89
C ILE A 559 33.80 -29.35 17.79
N VAL A 560 34.11 -28.54 16.77
CA VAL A 560 35.04 -28.91 15.70
C VAL A 560 36.44 -29.20 16.26
N PHE A 561 36.92 -28.35 17.19
CA PHE A 561 38.20 -28.55 17.87
C PHE A 561 38.24 -29.85 18.68
N LEU A 562 37.20 -30.15 19.46
CA LEU A 562 37.06 -31.39 20.22
C LEU A 562 37.02 -32.62 19.29
N GLY A 563 36.32 -32.53 18.16
CA GLY A 563 36.27 -33.58 17.14
C GLY A 563 37.65 -33.87 16.53
N HIS A 564 38.42 -32.84 16.20
CA HIS A 564 39.79 -32.98 15.72
C HIS A 564 40.73 -33.60 16.77
N ARG A 565 40.61 -33.17 18.02
CA ARG A 565 41.45 -33.67 19.12
C ARG A 565 41.18 -35.14 19.43
N ARG A 566 39.91 -35.58 19.40
CA ARG A 566 39.55 -37.00 19.55
C ARG A 566 40.07 -37.87 18.42
N ARG A 567 40.02 -37.39 17.17
CA ARG A 567 40.61 -38.11 16.01
C ARG A 567 42.13 -38.25 16.12
N LEU A 568 42.82 -37.23 16.64
CA LEU A 568 44.27 -37.28 16.88
C LEU A 568 44.68 -38.20 18.04
N HIS A 569 43.86 -38.30 19.10
CA HIS A 569 44.10 -39.24 20.20
C HIS A 569 43.82 -40.70 19.80
N ALA A 570 42.78 -40.96 19.01
CA ALA A 570 42.51 -42.29 18.47
C ALA A 570 43.64 -42.80 17.57
N ALA A 571 44.26 -41.92 16.77
CA ALA A 571 45.41 -42.25 15.93
C ALA A 571 46.72 -42.52 16.71
N ARG A 572 46.80 -42.12 17.99
CA ARG A 572 47.96 -42.38 18.87
C ARG A 572 47.84 -43.65 19.72
N MET A 573 46.65 -44.25 19.84
CA MET A 573 46.46 -45.54 20.53
C MET A 573 46.52 -46.76 19.58
N ILE A 574 46.66 -46.53 18.28
CA ILE A 574 46.80 -47.59 17.25
C ILE A 574 48.26 -47.68 16.74
N ARG A 575 49.19 -46.97 17.38
CA ARG A 575 50.64 -47.12 17.25
C ARG A 575 51.20 -47.54 18.60
#